data_AF-A0A6I1JY06-F1
#
_entry.id   AF-A0A6I1JY06-F1
#
_cell.length_a   1.000
_cell.length_b   1.000
_cell.length_c   1.000
_cell.angle_alpha   90.00
_cell.angle_beta   90.00
_cell.angle_gamma   90.00
#
_symmetry.space_group_name_H-M   'P 1'
#
loop_
_entity.id
_entity.type
_entity.pdbx_description
1 polymer ?
#
loop_
_entity_poly.entity_id
_entity_poly.type
_entity_poly.pdbx_seq_one_letter_code
_entity_poly.pdbx_strand_id
1 'polypeptide(L)'
;MTCLHTVQEVVGLLDSSVTPRNMICIGYGHFGATTCLSIAGLDHGHVFSLDTEMRYYWTDEHLRRYPHLDPDIREFFRKRDSDELPARPWGYDHCYHVADSFSEFLRKIHPGEETES
;
A
#
# COMPACT_ATOMS: atom_id res chain seq x y z
N MET A 1 -1.61 -2.18 12.32
CA MET A 1 -2.73 -3.13 12.20
C MET A 1 -3.54 -2.73 10.99
N THR A 2 -3.85 -3.67 10.10
CA THR A 2 -4.73 -3.44 8.95
C THR A 2 -6.10 -4.01 9.28
N CYS A 3 -7.15 -3.23 9.04
CA CYS A 3 -8.54 -3.65 9.17
C CYS A 3 -9.14 -3.79 7.77
N LEU A 4 -9.88 -4.87 7.51
CA LEU A 4 -10.56 -5.07 6.23
C LEU A 4 -11.87 -4.29 6.20
N HIS A 5 -12.20 -3.75 5.03
CA HIS A 5 -13.51 -3.18 4.76
C HIS A 5 -14.58 -4.28 4.72
N THR A 6 -15.77 -3.94 5.17
CA THR A 6 -17.00 -4.66 4.87
C THR A 6 -17.33 -4.57 3.38
N VAL A 7 -18.17 -5.47 2.87
CA VAL A 7 -18.62 -5.43 1.47
C VAL A 7 -19.29 -4.09 1.12
N GLN A 8 -20.10 -3.54 2.02
CA GLN A 8 -20.80 -2.27 1.81
C GLN A 8 -19.82 -1.10 1.70
N GLU A 9 -18.76 -1.09 2.53
CA GLU A 9 -17.70 -0.08 2.46
C GLU A 9 -16.92 -0.19 1.13
N VAL A 10 -16.59 -1.41 0.69
CA VAL A 10 -15.95 -1.60 -0.63
C VAL A 10 -16.83 -1.05 -1.74
N VAL A 11 -18.13 -1.37 -1.75
CA VAL A 11 -19.06 -0.86 -2.77
C VAL A 11 -19.12 0.67 -2.76
N GLY A 12 -19.18 1.30 -1.60
CA GLY A 12 -19.16 2.77 -1.49
C GLY A 12 -17.85 3.41 -1.97
N LEU A 13 -16.73 2.69 -1.88
CA LEU A 13 -15.43 3.16 -2.34
C LEU A 13 -15.20 3.00 -3.85
N LEU A 14 -15.94 2.12 -4.52
CA LEU A 14 -15.86 1.98 -5.98
C LEU A 14 -16.23 3.27 -6.72
N ASP A 15 -17.06 4.10 -6.11
CA ASP A 15 -17.44 5.42 -6.62
C ASP A 15 -16.44 6.53 -6.22
N SER A 16 -15.41 6.21 -5.43
CA SER A 16 -14.41 7.18 -4.96
C SER A 16 -13.29 7.40 -5.98
N SER A 17 -12.78 8.63 -6.07
CA SER A 17 -11.68 9.00 -6.96
C SER A 17 -10.29 8.68 -6.40
N VAL A 18 -10.20 7.93 -5.30
CA VAL A 18 -8.96 7.75 -4.52
C VAL A 18 -8.20 6.49 -4.94
N THR A 19 -8.87 5.53 -5.58
CA THR A 19 -8.24 4.29 -6.03
C THR A 19 -7.50 4.46 -7.36
N PRO A 20 -6.29 3.90 -7.49
CA PRO A 20 -5.68 3.71 -8.80
C PRO A 20 -6.62 2.94 -9.74
N ARG A 21 -6.62 3.29 -11.04
CA ARG A 21 -7.62 2.90 -12.05
C ARG A 21 -7.95 1.40 -12.16
N ASN A 22 -7.09 0.51 -11.67
CA ASN A 22 -7.24 -0.95 -11.75
C ASN A 22 -7.25 -1.63 -10.36
N MET A 23 -7.48 -0.87 -9.28
CA MET A 23 -7.45 -1.38 -7.93
C MET A 23 -8.74 -1.07 -7.17
N ILE A 24 -9.04 -1.90 -6.19
CA ILE A 24 -10.11 -1.67 -5.21
C ILE A 24 -9.54 -1.57 -3.80
N CYS A 25 -10.04 -0.64 -2.99
CA CYS A 25 -9.66 -0.52 -1.58
C CYS A 25 -10.36 -1.59 -0.74
N ILE A 26 -9.59 -2.51 -0.17
CA ILE A 26 -10.11 -3.66 0.62
C ILE A 26 -9.84 -3.52 2.12
N GLY A 27 -9.10 -2.50 2.54
CA GLY A 27 -8.89 -2.24 3.95
C GLY A 27 -8.15 -0.93 4.21
N TYR A 28 -7.99 -0.62 5.48
CA TYR A 28 -7.28 0.56 5.95
C TYR A 28 -6.34 0.21 7.11
N GLY A 29 -5.24 0.93 7.20
CA GLY A 29 -4.28 0.85 8.29
C GLY A 29 -4.10 2.20 8.97
N HIS A 30 -3.15 2.25 9.91
CA HIS A 30 -2.76 3.52 10.52
C HIS A 30 -2.00 4.41 9.53
N PHE A 31 -1.97 5.72 9.82
CA PHE A 31 -1.13 6.71 9.12
C PHE A 31 -1.40 6.81 7.61
N GLY A 32 -2.67 6.84 7.21
CA GLY A 32 -3.05 7.07 5.80
C GLY A 32 -2.63 5.95 4.85
N ALA A 33 -2.41 4.74 5.38
CA ALA A 33 -2.17 3.55 4.56
C ALA A 33 -3.52 2.89 4.24
N THR A 34 -3.80 2.71 2.96
CA THR A 34 -4.99 1.99 2.47
C THR A 34 -4.55 0.72 1.76
N THR A 35 -5.17 -0.41 2.06
CA THR A 35 -4.86 -1.67 1.39
C THR A 35 -5.69 -1.80 0.13
N CYS A 36 -5.02 -2.04 -0.99
CA CYS A 36 -5.62 -2.13 -2.31
C CYS A 36 -5.36 -3.50 -2.93
N LEU A 37 -6.37 -4.07 -3.56
CA LEU A 37 -6.27 -5.27 -4.38
C LEU A 37 -6.28 -4.88 -5.86
N SER A 38 -5.27 -5.32 -6.60
CA SER A 38 -5.26 -5.17 -8.06
C SER A 38 -6.22 -6.15 -8.71
N ILE A 39 -7.14 -5.65 -9.53
CA ILE A 39 -8.22 -6.43 -10.17
C ILE A 39 -8.05 -6.54 -11.69
N ALA A 40 -6.98 -5.98 -12.24
CA ALA A 40 -6.68 -6.05 -13.67
C ALA A 40 -5.19 -5.76 -13.93
N GLY A 41 -4.64 -6.32 -15.00
CA GLY A 41 -3.24 -6.10 -15.40
C GLY A 41 -2.35 -7.32 -15.13
N LEU A 42 -1.03 -7.13 -15.25
CA LEU A 42 -0.03 -8.18 -15.02
C LEU A 42 0.09 -8.55 -13.54
N ASP A 43 -0.28 -7.63 -12.66
CA ASP A 43 -0.28 -7.72 -11.20
C ASP A 43 -1.67 -8.11 -10.66
N HIS A 44 -2.56 -8.63 -11.50
CA HIS A 44 -3.90 -9.06 -11.09
C HIS A 44 -3.82 -10.02 -9.88
N GLY A 45 -4.52 -9.67 -8.80
CA GLY A 45 -4.56 -10.41 -7.55
C GLY A 45 -3.51 -9.98 -6.52
N HIS A 46 -2.51 -9.18 -6.90
CA HIS A 46 -1.52 -8.64 -5.99
C HIS A 46 -2.16 -7.60 -5.05
N VAL A 47 -1.58 -7.48 -3.86
CA VAL A 47 -2.02 -6.56 -2.81
C VAL A 47 -0.97 -5.49 -2.57
N PHE A 48 -1.42 -4.25 -2.51
CA PHE A 48 -0.59 -3.07 -2.31
C PHE A 48 -1.06 -2.26 -1.10
N SER A 49 -0.13 -1.57 -0.46
CA SER A 49 -0.40 -0.48 0.47
C SER A 49 -0.31 0.83 -0.29
N LEU A 50 -1.45 1.47 -0.50
CA LEU A 50 -1.59 2.81 -1.06
C LEU A 50 -1.31 3.84 0.03
N ASP A 51 -0.35 4.71 -0.23
CA ASP A 51 -0.03 5.84 0.63
C ASP A 51 -0.80 7.09 0.18
N THR A 52 -1.93 7.35 0.86
CA THR A 52 -2.81 8.46 0.51
C THR A 52 -2.21 9.83 0.87
N GLU A 53 -1.19 9.84 1.72
CA GLU A 53 -0.45 11.05 2.12
C GLU A 53 0.64 11.43 1.10
N MET A 54 0.80 10.66 0.02
CA MET A 54 1.73 10.93 -1.08
C MET A 54 3.17 11.17 -0.59
N ARG A 55 3.60 10.43 0.44
CA ARG A 55 4.90 10.61 1.10
C ARG A 55 6.06 10.27 0.20
N TYR A 56 5.81 9.47 -0.84
CA TYR A 56 6.78 9.28 -1.92
C TYR A 56 7.31 10.60 -2.49
N TYR A 57 6.54 11.70 -2.47
CA TYR A 57 6.95 13.01 -2.98
C TYR A 57 7.45 13.97 -1.91
N TRP A 58 7.65 13.53 -0.67
CA TRP A 58 8.17 14.39 0.38
C TRP A 58 9.59 14.88 0.05
N THR A 59 9.77 16.19 0.15
CA THR A 59 11.06 16.86 -0.01
C THR A 59 11.88 16.82 1.28
N ASP A 60 13.17 17.14 1.20
CA ASP A 60 14.04 17.31 2.38
C ASP A 60 13.47 18.32 3.39
N GLU A 61 12.71 19.31 2.93
CA GLU A 61 12.00 20.23 3.82
C GLU A 61 10.93 19.53 4.66
N HIS A 62 10.15 18.62 4.05
CA HIS A 62 9.16 17.82 4.78
C HIS A 62 9.86 16.89 5.76
N LEU A 63 10.92 16.20 5.33
CA LEU A 63 11.66 15.24 6.16
C LEU A 63 12.29 15.90 7.39
N ARG A 64 12.75 17.15 7.27
CA ARG A 64 13.30 17.92 8.41
C ARG A 64 12.29 18.14 9.55
N ARG A 65 10.98 18.06 9.27
CA ARG A 65 9.94 18.18 10.31
C ARG A 65 9.82 16.92 11.18
N TYR A 66 10.46 15.82 10.77
CA TYR A 66 10.42 14.52 11.45
C TYR A 66 11.84 14.04 11.80
N PRO A 67 12.54 14.70 12.76
CA PRO A 67 13.94 14.43 13.08
C PRO A 67 14.20 13.03 13.67
N HIS A 68 13.14 12.33 14.08
CA HIS A 68 13.20 10.98 14.65
C HIS A 68 12.58 9.92 13.73
N LEU A 69 12.54 10.19 12.41
CA LEU A 69 12.19 9.19 11.40
C LEU A 69 13.04 7.94 11.58
N ASP A 70 12.38 6.78 11.48
CA ASP A 70 13.00 5.46 11.51
C ASP A 70 14.12 5.37 10.45
N PRO A 71 15.29 4.76 10.77
CA PRO A 71 16.38 4.60 9.83
C PRO A 71 15.97 3.97 8.49
N ASP A 72 15.06 3.02 8.50
CA ASP A 72 14.61 2.34 7.26
C ASP A 72 13.83 3.29 6.36
N ILE A 73 13.07 4.22 6.94
CA ILE A 73 12.34 5.25 6.18
C ILE A 73 13.34 6.25 5.58
N ARG A 74 14.40 6.62 6.30
CA ARG A 74 15.45 7.49 5.75
C ARG A 74 16.18 6.83 4.60
N GLU A 75 16.50 5.55 4.73
CA GLU A 75 17.15 4.78 3.67
C GLU A 75 16.25 4.66 2.44
N PHE A 76 14.94 4.52 2.62
CA PHE A 76 13.98 4.58 1.52
C PHE A 76 14.10 5.90 0.73
N PHE A 77 14.08 7.05 1.41
CA PHE A 77 14.20 8.36 0.76
C PHE A 77 15.56 8.55 0.08
N ARG A 78 16.65 8.10 0.72
CA ARG A 78 17.98 8.12 0.10
C ARG A 78 18.01 7.35 -1.22
N LYS A 79 17.46 6.13 -1.22
CA LYS A 79 17.38 5.29 -2.43
C LYS A 79 16.49 5.91 -3.50
N ARG A 80 15.35 6.52 -3.11
CA ARG A 80 14.48 7.26 -4.03
C ARG A 80 15.25 8.37 -4.74
N ASP A 81 15.95 9.20 -3.98
CA ASP A 81 16.65 10.39 -4.51
C ASP A 81 17.87 10.03 -5.36
N SER A 82 18.42 8.83 -5.15
CA SER A 82 19.55 8.30 -5.91
C SER A 82 19.12 7.40 -7.08
N ASP A 83 17.82 7.26 -7.33
CA ASP A 83 17.24 6.33 -8.33
C ASP A 83 17.69 4.86 -8.16
N GLU A 84 17.89 4.45 -6.90
CA GLU A 84 18.29 3.09 -6.51
C GLU A 84 17.08 2.22 -6.08
N LEU A 85 15.85 2.76 -6.16
CA LEU A 85 14.65 1.99 -5.88
C LEU A 85 14.41 0.96 -7.00
N PRO A 86 13.80 -0.20 -6.68
CA PRO A 86 13.33 -1.12 -7.71
C PRO A 86 12.39 -0.41 -8.68
N ALA A 87 12.50 -0.73 -9.97
CA ALA A 87 11.61 -0.22 -10.99
C ALA A 87 10.14 -0.52 -10.65
N ARG A 88 9.26 0.45 -10.88
CA ARG A 88 7.82 0.34 -10.60
C ARG A 88 7.01 0.55 -11.86
N PRO A 89 5.82 -0.06 -11.96
CA PRO A 89 4.86 0.29 -12.98
C PRO A 89 4.48 1.77 -12.90
N TRP A 90 4.16 2.36 -14.05
CA TRP A 90 3.73 3.76 -14.10
C TRP A 90 2.48 3.99 -13.22
N GLY A 91 2.53 5.00 -12.36
CA GLY A 91 1.45 5.36 -11.44
C GLY A 91 1.47 4.61 -10.09
N TYR A 92 2.49 3.79 -9.81
CA TYR A 92 2.62 3.01 -8.57
C TYR A 92 3.61 3.64 -7.58
N ASP A 93 3.95 4.91 -7.76
CA ASP A 93 4.96 5.60 -6.94
C ASP A 93 4.61 5.58 -5.44
N HIS A 94 3.32 5.66 -5.13
CA HIS A 94 2.75 5.62 -3.77
C HIS A 94 2.04 4.28 -3.47
N CYS A 95 2.25 3.27 -4.31
CA CYS A 95 1.75 1.91 -4.09
C CYS A 95 2.92 1.00 -3.71
N TYR A 96 2.92 0.52 -2.48
CA TYR A 96 3.96 -0.37 -1.96
C TYR A 96 3.46 -1.81 -1.99
N HIS A 97 4.16 -2.71 -2.68
CA HIS A 97 3.79 -4.11 -2.77
C HIS A 97 3.78 -4.79 -1.40
N VAL A 98 2.74 -5.57 -1.10
CA VAL A 98 2.56 -6.27 0.18
C VAL A 98 2.53 -7.79 0.00
N ALA A 99 1.86 -8.29 -1.04
CA ALA A 99 1.71 -9.71 -1.31
C ALA A 99 1.38 -9.98 -2.79
N ASP A 100 1.81 -11.13 -3.30
CA ASP A 100 1.58 -11.55 -4.68
C ASP A 100 0.15 -12.08 -4.90
N SER A 101 -0.59 -12.35 -3.82
CA SER A 101 -1.99 -12.76 -3.88
C SER A 101 -2.79 -12.32 -2.66
N PHE A 102 -4.11 -12.21 -2.82
CA PHE A 102 -5.01 -11.96 -1.69
C PHE A 102 -4.94 -13.05 -0.61
N SER A 103 -4.80 -14.33 -0.99
CA SER A 103 -4.64 -15.43 -0.04
C SER A 103 -3.35 -15.37 0.76
N GLU A 104 -2.23 -14.96 0.13
CA GLU A 104 -0.98 -14.70 0.85
C GLU A 104 -1.13 -13.54 1.82
N PHE A 105 -1.79 -12.46 1.40
CA PHE A 105 -2.08 -11.33 2.27
C PHE A 105 -2.90 -11.73 3.51
N LEU A 106 -3.99 -12.49 3.33
CA LEU A 106 -4.81 -12.98 4.44
C LEU A 106 -3.99 -13.80 5.46
N ARG A 107 -3.12 -14.69 4.97
CA ARG A 107 -2.20 -15.45 5.84
C ARG A 107 -1.24 -14.56 6.63
N LYS A 108 -0.77 -13.47 6.04
CA LYS A 108 0.12 -12.50 6.72
C LYS A 108 -0.59 -11.73 7.83
N ILE A 109 -1.87 -11.38 7.66
CA ILE A 109 -2.61 -10.60 8.66
C ILE A 109 -3.33 -11.46 9.71
N HIS A 110 -3.52 -12.76 9.44
CA HIS A 110 -4.05 -13.76 10.37
C HIS A 110 -3.07 -14.94 10.54
N PRO A 111 -1.86 -14.72 11.09
CA PRO A 111 -0.88 -15.79 11.30
C PRO A 111 -1.36 -16.69 12.46
N GLY A 112 -2.13 -17.73 12.16
CA GLY A 112 -2.60 -18.69 13.18
C GLY A 112 -3.95 -19.34 12.90
N GLU A 113 -4.74 -18.84 11.95
CA GLU A 113 -5.91 -19.56 11.44
C GLU A 113 -5.44 -20.56 10.38
N GLU A 114 -4.81 -21.65 10.82
CA GLU A 114 -4.74 -22.85 10.00
C GLU A 114 -6.17 -23.23 9.63
N THR A 115 -6.44 -23.27 8.34
CA THR A 115 -7.74 -23.62 7.80
C THR A 115 -8.00 -25.07 8.18
N GLU A 116 -8.71 -25.29 9.28
CA GLU A 116 -9.34 -26.59 9.54
C GLU A 116 -10.27 -26.86 8.35
N SER A 117 -9.86 -27.78 7.49
CA SER A 117 -10.63 -28.33 6.38
C SER A 117 -10.40 -29.83 6.34
#